data_AF-A0A1I4SM16-F1
#
_entry.id   AF-A0A1I4SM16-F1
#
_cell.length_a   1.000
_cell.length_b   1.000
_cell.length_c   1.000
_cell.angle_alpha   90.00
_cell.angle_beta   90.00
_cell.angle_gamma   90.00
#
_symmetry.space_group_name_H-M   'P 1'
#
loop_
_entity.id
_entity.type
_entity.pdbx_description
1 polymer ?
#
loop_
_entity_poly.entity_id
_entity_poly.type
_entity_poly.pdbx_seq_one_letter_code
_entity_poly.pdbx_strand_id
1 'polypeptide(L)'
;MGIGTALQLADADPATLRKKFSVVLECTARELNGIACVPWEDVPPAKQQIMCSRSFGQALQKLSELEEAVTHFAARATEKLRGGGQYAGALMVFIRTNPFKASAPQYSSSASVRLVTPSHDTRVIVQQALNLLRPMYRDGFDYAKAGVMLGDLVRESGNQGDLFGSTAGQTADSARSKRLMAVMDAINKKYR
;
A
#
# COMPACT_ATOMS: atom_id res chain seq x y z
N MET A 1 -23.14 -28.44 7.85
CA MET A 1 -24.22 -27.99 6.95
C MET A 1 -24.32 -28.84 5.69
N GLY A 2 -23.29 -29.61 5.29
CA GLY A 2 -23.43 -30.64 4.25
C GLY A 2 -23.74 -30.12 2.84
N ILE A 3 -23.60 -28.81 2.61
CA ILE A 3 -23.82 -28.16 1.33
C ILE A 3 -22.63 -28.49 0.43
N GLY A 4 -22.88 -29.29 -0.62
CA GLY A 4 -21.90 -29.68 -1.63
C GLY A 4 -22.24 -29.18 -3.03
N THR A 5 -23.41 -28.58 -3.25
CA THR A 5 -23.83 -28.05 -4.54
C THR A 5 -24.31 -26.60 -4.44
N ALA A 6 -24.26 -25.88 -5.57
CA ALA A 6 -24.75 -24.50 -5.64
C ALA A 6 -26.26 -24.41 -5.36
N LEU A 7 -27.06 -25.38 -5.82
CA LEU A 7 -28.49 -25.46 -5.54
C LEU A 7 -28.76 -25.56 -4.03
N GLN A 8 -28.03 -26.44 -3.32
CA GLN A 8 -28.15 -26.56 -1.86
C GLN A 8 -27.76 -25.28 -1.11
N LEU A 9 -26.84 -24.48 -1.68
CA LEU A 9 -26.49 -23.18 -1.12
C LEU A 9 -27.61 -22.15 -1.39
N ALA A 10 -28.22 -22.18 -2.57
CA ALA A 10 -29.34 -21.31 -2.94
C ALA A 10 -30.58 -21.58 -2.07
N ASP A 11 -30.85 -22.84 -1.73
CA ASP A 11 -31.98 -23.26 -0.90
C ASP A 11 -31.76 -23.05 0.61
N ALA A 12 -30.53 -22.71 1.03
CA ALA A 12 -30.21 -22.54 2.43
C ALA A 12 -30.75 -21.22 2.99
N ASP A 13 -31.19 -21.23 4.26
CA ASP A 13 -31.71 -20.04 4.94
C ASP A 13 -30.64 -18.91 5.04
N PRO A 14 -30.87 -17.74 4.41
CA PRO A 14 -29.90 -16.64 4.40
C PRO A 14 -29.54 -16.14 5.81
N ALA A 15 -30.50 -16.10 6.74
CA ALA A 15 -30.26 -15.64 8.11
C ALA A 15 -29.29 -16.58 8.84
N THR A 16 -29.46 -17.89 8.65
CA THR A 16 -28.55 -18.92 9.16
C THR A 16 -27.15 -18.82 8.54
N LEU A 17 -27.06 -18.59 7.23
CA LEU A 17 -25.78 -18.39 6.54
C LEU A 17 -25.02 -17.18 7.09
N ARG A 18 -25.70 -16.04 7.28
CA ARG A 18 -25.11 -14.84 7.86
C ARG A 18 -24.61 -15.07 9.28
N LYS A 19 -25.43 -15.70 10.12
CA LYS A 19 -25.14 -15.92 11.55
C LYS A 19 -23.99 -16.89 11.76
N LYS A 20 -23.89 -17.94 10.93
CA LYS A 20 -22.86 -18.99 11.09
C LYS A 20 -21.59 -18.72 10.29
N PHE A 21 -21.66 -17.92 9.24
CA PHE A 21 -20.53 -17.63 8.36
C PHE A 21 -20.32 -16.13 8.18
N SER A 22 -20.87 -15.54 7.12
CA SER A 22 -20.64 -14.12 6.79
C SER A 22 -21.77 -13.57 5.93
N VAL A 23 -21.86 -12.24 5.87
CA VAL A 23 -22.74 -11.53 4.93
C VAL A 23 -22.40 -11.86 3.47
N VAL A 24 -21.14 -12.18 3.17
CA VAL A 24 -20.71 -12.55 1.81
C VAL A 24 -21.39 -13.85 1.38
N LEU A 25 -21.41 -14.87 2.24
CA LEU A 25 -22.05 -16.14 1.91
C LEU A 25 -23.57 -16.02 1.81
N GLU A 26 -24.18 -15.16 2.65
CA GLU A 26 -25.59 -14.78 2.52
C GLU A 26 -25.89 -14.15 1.14
N CYS A 27 -25.08 -13.17 0.74
CA CYS A 27 -25.21 -12.50 -0.57
C CYS A 27 -25.04 -13.50 -1.71
N THR A 28 -24.06 -14.40 -1.65
CA THR A 28 -23.87 -15.44 -2.67
C THR A 28 -25.10 -16.34 -2.81
N ALA A 29 -25.71 -16.77 -1.70
CA ALA A 29 -26.95 -17.57 -1.76
C ALA A 29 -28.12 -16.78 -2.37
N ARG A 30 -28.24 -15.49 -2.07
CA ARG A 30 -29.26 -14.59 -2.66
C ARG A 30 -29.03 -14.37 -4.16
N GLU A 31 -27.78 -14.19 -4.58
CA GLU A 31 -27.39 -14.03 -5.98
C GLU A 31 -27.67 -15.28 -6.81
N LEU A 32 -27.45 -16.48 -6.25
CA LEU A 32 -27.85 -17.75 -6.89
C LEU A 32 -29.37 -17.85 -7.10
N ASN A 33 -30.16 -17.11 -6.32
CA ASN A 33 -31.61 -16.97 -6.48
C ASN A 33 -32.02 -15.75 -7.35
N GLY A 34 -31.07 -15.14 -8.06
CA GLY A 34 -31.32 -13.99 -8.93
C GLY A 34 -31.50 -12.66 -8.20
N ILE A 35 -31.21 -12.58 -6.91
CA ILE A 35 -31.25 -11.33 -6.14
C ILE A 35 -29.86 -10.70 -6.18
N ALA A 36 -29.71 -9.63 -6.97
CA ALA A 36 -28.47 -8.87 -7.02
C ALA A 36 -28.17 -8.24 -5.65
N CYS A 37 -27.06 -8.64 -5.03
CA CYS A 37 -26.63 -8.10 -3.73
C CYS A 37 -25.47 -7.11 -3.84
N VAL A 38 -24.65 -7.22 -4.89
CA VAL A 38 -23.58 -6.25 -5.17
C VAL A 38 -24.05 -5.33 -6.30
N PRO A 39 -24.18 -4.01 -6.04
CA PRO A 39 -24.54 -3.06 -7.09
C PRO A 39 -23.43 -2.99 -8.13
N TRP A 40 -23.81 -2.77 -9.38
CA TRP A 40 -22.87 -2.50 -10.44
C TRP A 40 -22.23 -1.12 -10.22
N GLU A 41 -20.89 -1.04 -10.28
CA GLU A 41 -20.16 0.22 -10.16
C GLU A 41 -19.73 0.72 -11.54
N ASP A 42 -20.33 1.82 -12.01
CA ASP A 42 -19.99 2.43 -13.31
C ASP A 42 -18.65 3.20 -13.27
N VAL A 43 -18.25 3.69 -12.09
CA VAL A 43 -17.01 4.43 -11.89
C VAL A 43 -16.30 3.88 -10.65
N PRO A 44 -15.06 3.37 -10.79
CA PRO A 44 -14.32 2.86 -9.64
C PRO A 44 -14.05 3.99 -8.63
N PRO A 45 -14.16 3.72 -7.33
CA PRO A 45 -13.95 4.71 -6.30
C PRO A 45 -12.51 5.23 -6.31
N ALA A 46 -12.32 6.44 -5.77
CA ALA A 46 -10.99 7.03 -5.65
C ALA A 46 -10.05 6.10 -4.85
N LYS A 47 -8.83 5.92 -5.36
CA LYS A 47 -7.80 5.12 -4.68
C LYS A 47 -7.57 5.65 -3.27
N GLN A 48 -7.77 4.79 -2.28
CA GLN A 48 -7.53 5.11 -0.87
C GLN A 48 -6.07 4.89 -0.47
N GLN A 49 -5.36 4.03 -1.20
CA GLN A 49 -3.98 3.64 -0.92
C GLN A 49 -3.24 3.17 -2.17
N ILE A 50 -1.91 3.31 -2.17
CA ILE A 50 -1.02 2.76 -3.19
C ILE A 50 0.04 1.90 -2.49
N MET A 51 0.04 0.60 -2.77
CA MET A 51 1.04 -0.33 -2.25
C MET A 51 2.01 -0.79 -3.33
N CYS A 52 3.29 -0.86 -2.97
CA CYS A 52 4.30 -1.62 -3.68
C CYS A 52 5.00 -2.57 -2.70
N SER A 53 4.84 -3.88 -2.92
CA SER A 53 5.46 -4.91 -2.09
C SER A 53 5.81 -6.14 -2.92
N ARG A 54 6.83 -6.88 -2.49
CA ARG A 54 7.24 -8.14 -3.12
C ARG A 54 7.74 -9.11 -2.07
N SER A 55 7.41 -10.39 -2.24
CA SER A 55 8.17 -11.46 -1.62
C SER A 55 9.48 -11.62 -2.39
N PHE A 56 10.57 -11.89 -1.68
CA PHE A 56 11.88 -12.05 -2.29
C PHE A 56 12.07 -13.51 -2.77
N GLY A 57 12.77 -13.69 -3.88
CA GLY A 57 13.09 -15.04 -4.40
C GLY A 57 14.05 -15.80 -3.48
N GLN A 58 14.93 -15.07 -2.79
CA GLN A 58 15.76 -15.55 -1.69
C GLN A 58 15.56 -14.61 -0.50
N ALA A 59 15.61 -15.14 0.71
CA ALA A 59 15.47 -14.31 1.91
C ALA A 59 16.65 -13.34 2.03
N LEU A 60 16.36 -12.11 2.43
CA LEU A 60 17.36 -11.08 2.69
C LEU A 60 17.69 -11.09 4.17
N GLN A 61 18.97 -10.95 4.49
CA GLN A 61 19.45 -10.92 5.88
C GLN A 61 20.08 -9.59 6.23
N LYS A 62 20.66 -8.88 5.25
CA LYS A 62 21.38 -7.64 5.53
C LYS A 62 20.43 -6.45 5.48
N LEU A 63 20.65 -5.49 6.39
CA LEU A 63 19.93 -4.22 6.36
C LEU A 63 20.06 -3.52 5.00
N SER A 64 21.24 -3.49 4.40
CA SER A 64 21.48 -2.84 3.10
C SER A 64 20.59 -3.40 1.98
N GLU A 65 20.39 -4.72 1.94
CA GLU A 65 19.54 -5.39 0.95
C GLU A 65 18.06 -4.98 1.13
N LEU A 66 17.62 -4.85 2.37
CA LEU A 66 16.28 -4.35 2.70
C LEU A 66 16.13 -2.86 2.36
N GLU A 67 17.15 -2.04 2.63
CA GLU A 67 17.16 -0.62 2.28
C GLU A 67 17.03 -0.43 0.76
N GLU A 68 17.78 -1.21 -0.04
CA GLU A 68 17.66 -1.21 -1.50
C GLU A 68 16.25 -1.60 -1.96
N ALA A 69 15.71 -2.70 -1.42
CA ALA A 69 14.37 -3.16 -1.77
C ALA A 69 13.28 -2.14 -1.41
N VAL A 70 13.33 -1.59 -0.19
CA VAL A 70 12.35 -0.59 0.28
C VAL A 70 12.49 0.71 -0.49
N THR A 71 13.71 1.15 -0.83
CA THR A 71 13.95 2.31 -1.67
C THR A 71 13.30 2.13 -3.05
N HIS A 72 13.51 0.96 -3.66
CA HIS A 72 12.87 0.62 -4.94
C HIS A 72 11.34 0.65 -4.82
N PHE A 73 10.77 0.02 -3.80
CA PHE A 73 9.32 0.00 -3.61
C PHE A 73 8.73 1.39 -3.34
N ALA A 74 9.39 2.21 -2.52
CA ALA A 74 9.01 3.59 -2.28
C ALA A 74 9.02 4.42 -3.58
N ALA A 75 10.10 4.30 -4.38
CA ALA A 75 10.19 4.99 -5.66
C ALA A 75 9.07 4.59 -6.62
N ARG A 76 8.81 3.28 -6.76
CA ARG A 76 7.72 2.75 -7.61
C ARG A 76 6.33 3.14 -7.11
N ALA A 77 6.11 3.16 -5.80
CA ALA A 77 4.84 3.60 -5.22
C ALA A 77 4.61 5.10 -5.49
N THR A 78 5.66 5.92 -5.36
CA THR A 78 5.59 7.36 -5.58
C THR A 78 5.42 7.72 -7.07
N GLU A 79 6.03 6.98 -7.98
CA GLU A 79 5.78 7.11 -9.43
C GLU A 79 4.30 6.85 -9.76
N LYS A 80 3.71 5.78 -9.20
CA LYS A 80 2.27 5.49 -9.37
C LYS A 80 1.38 6.58 -8.77
N LEU A 81 1.78 7.15 -7.63
CA LEU A 81 1.10 8.26 -6.98
C LEU A 81 1.07 9.50 -7.89
N ARG A 82 2.21 9.87 -8.48
CA ARG A 82 2.30 10.97 -9.46
C ARG A 82 1.50 10.71 -10.72
N GLY A 83 1.50 9.47 -11.22
CA GLY A 83 0.66 9.06 -12.36
C GLY A 83 -0.85 9.23 -12.11
N GLY A 84 -1.28 9.27 -10.84
CA GLY A 84 -2.66 9.58 -10.44
C GLY A 84 -2.93 11.06 -10.12
N GLY A 85 -1.92 11.93 -10.20
CA GLY A 85 -2.02 13.33 -9.78
C GLY A 85 -2.28 13.49 -8.27
N GLN A 86 -1.79 12.54 -7.47
CA GLN A 86 -2.05 12.47 -6.03
C GLN A 86 -0.79 12.83 -5.21
N TYR A 87 -1.01 13.11 -3.92
CA TYR A 87 -0.02 13.30 -2.88
C TYR A 87 -0.34 12.35 -1.73
N ALA A 88 0.67 11.81 -1.06
CA ALA A 88 0.47 10.94 0.09
C ALA A 88 0.57 11.76 1.38
N GLY A 89 -0.41 11.65 2.26
CA GLY A 89 -0.35 12.19 3.63
C GLY A 89 0.17 11.19 4.66
N ALA A 90 0.20 9.89 4.33
CA ALA A 90 0.71 8.85 5.21
C ALA A 90 1.58 7.83 4.45
N LEU A 91 2.56 7.27 5.17
CA LEU A 91 3.44 6.23 4.68
C LEU A 91 3.58 5.13 5.73
N MET A 92 3.50 3.87 5.29
CA MET A 92 3.75 2.67 6.09
C MET A 92 4.79 1.79 5.40
N VAL A 93 5.71 1.23 6.19
CA VAL A 93 6.67 0.21 5.77
C VAL A 93 6.42 -1.06 6.56
N PHE A 94 6.53 -2.22 5.92
CA PHE A 94 6.46 -3.50 6.59
C PHE A 94 7.53 -4.46 6.08
N ILE A 95 8.01 -5.32 6.98
CA ILE A 95 8.96 -6.41 6.70
C ILE A 95 8.51 -7.67 7.45
N ARG A 96 8.72 -8.85 6.86
CA ARG A 96 8.42 -10.12 7.54
C ARG A 96 9.25 -11.29 7.03
N THR A 97 9.44 -12.28 7.89
CA THR A 97 9.99 -13.61 7.58
C THR A 97 8.96 -14.49 6.88
N ASN A 98 9.39 -15.68 6.45
CA ASN A 98 8.49 -16.68 5.87
C ASN A 98 7.73 -17.43 6.99
N PRO A 99 6.40 -17.24 7.12
CA PRO A 99 5.61 -17.90 8.17
C PRO A 99 5.53 -19.42 8.00
N PHE A 100 5.84 -19.95 6.80
CA PHE A 100 5.79 -21.38 6.50
C PHE A 100 7.11 -22.11 6.81
N LYS A 101 8.17 -21.39 7.22
CA LYS A 101 9.48 -21.98 7.61
C LYS A 101 9.54 -22.13 9.13
N ALA A 102 8.84 -23.14 9.67
CA ALA A 102 8.72 -23.36 11.11
C ALA A 102 10.06 -23.60 11.84
N SER A 103 11.09 -24.06 11.13
CA SER A 103 12.43 -24.30 11.67
C SER A 103 13.29 -23.03 11.84
N ALA A 104 12.83 -21.87 11.38
CA ALA A 104 13.56 -20.62 11.45
C ALA A 104 12.87 -19.60 12.39
N PRO A 105 13.64 -18.68 13.00
CA PRO A 105 13.09 -17.57 13.77
C PRO A 105 12.06 -16.77 12.98
N GLN A 106 10.91 -16.47 13.60
CA GLN A 106 9.82 -15.74 12.97
C GLN A 106 9.81 -14.29 13.44
N TYR A 107 9.66 -13.37 12.49
CA TYR A 107 9.56 -11.95 12.77
C TYR A 107 8.70 -11.24 11.73
N SER A 108 7.86 -10.33 12.20
CA SER A 108 7.04 -9.45 11.38
C SER A 108 6.94 -8.11 12.08
N SER A 109 7.13 -7.03 11.32
CA SER A 109 7.06 -5.67 11.85
C SER A 109 6.51 -4.72 10.80
N SER A 110 5.78 -3.71 11.27
CA SER A 110 5.30 -2.61 10.46
C SER A 110 5.33 -1.32 11.25
N ALA A 111 5.73 -0.22 10.61
CA ALA A 111 5.69 1.10 11.18
C ALA A 111 5.07 2.09 10.18
N SER A 112 4.49 3.17 10.68
CA SER A 112 3.83 4.18 9.86
C SER A 112 4.08 5.59 10.39
N VAL A 113 4.04 6.57 9.49
CA VAL A 113 4.20 7.99 9.79
C VAL A 113 3.20 8.81 8.98
N ARG A 114 2.68 9.88 9.58
CA ARG A 114 1.95 10.92 8.85
C ARG A 114 2.96 11.98 8.41
N LEU A 115 2.86 12.38 7.14
CA LEU A 115 3.67 13.45 6.58
C LEU A 115 3.07 14.79 6.99
N VAL A 116 3.91 15.68 7.52
CA VAL A 116 3.50 17.04 7.90
C VAL A 116 2.90 17.78 6.71
N THR A 117 3.50 17.60 5.54
CA THR A 117 2.98 18.10 4.27
C THR A 117 2.81 16.92 3.31
N PRO A 118 1.61 16.72 2.74
CA PRO A 118 1.40 15.68 1.74
C PRO A 118 2.42 15.79 0.60
N SER A 119 3.06 14.68 0.24
CA SER A 119 4.17 14.68 -0.71
C SER A 119 4.03 13.59 -1.76
N HIS A 120 4.52 13.91 -2.94
CA HIS A 120 4.77 12.96 -4.02
C HIS A 120 6.21 13.03 -4.53
N ASP A 121 7.12 13.65 -3.75
CA ASP A 121 8.54 13.68 -4.05
C ASP A 121 9.18 12.36 -3.61
N THR A 122 9.75 11.62 -4.56
CA THR A 122 10.38 10.31 -4.30
C THR A 122 11.42 10.40 -3.20
N ARG A 123 12.19 11.50 -3.11
CA ARG A 123 13.26 11.66 -2.12
C ARG A 123 12.70 11.73 -0.71
N VAL A 124 11.60 12.47 -0.52
CA VAL A 124 10.92 12.59 0.77
C VAL A 124 10.36 11.24 1.20
N ILE A 125 9.66 10.56 0.27
CA ILE A 125 9.06 9.25 0.56
C ILE A 125 10.12 8.20 0.88
N VAL A 126 11.19 8.12 0.10
CA VAL A 126 12.31 7.18 0.35
C VAL A 126 12.96 7.47 1.69
N GLN A 127 13.26 8.72 2.01
CA GLN A 127 13.88 9.08 3.29
C GLN A 127 13.02 8.63 4.48
N GLN A 128 11.71 8.90 4.43
CA GLN A 128 10.79 8.48 5.49
C GLN A 128 10.65 6.95 5.57
N ALA A 129 10.63 6.27 4.42
CA ALA A 129 10.59 4.81 4.39
C ALA A 129 11.83 4.17 5.05
N LEU A 130 13.03 4.69 4.77
CA LEU A 130 14.26 4.21 5.38
C LEU A 130 14.33 4.54 6.87
N ASN A 131 13.86 5.72 7.28
CA ASN A 131 13.76 6.10 8.70
C ASN A 131 12.83 5.14 9.48
N LEU A 132 11.75 4.66 8.87
CA LEU A 132 10.89 3.64 9.47
C LEU A 132 11.52 2.24 9.44
N LEU A 133 12.22 1.89 8.35
CA LEU A 133 12.81 0.56 8.18
C LEU A 133 13.93 0.27 9.18
N ARG A 134 14.85 1.21 9.38
CA ARG A 134 16.09 0.98 10.16
C ARG A 134 15.81 0.49 11.59
N PRO A 135 14.87 1.07 12.36
CA PRO A 135 14.53 0.56 13.69
C PRO A 135 13.76 -0.76 13.69
N MET A 136 13.13 -1.13 12.57
CA MET A 136 12.39 -2.40 12.44
C MET A 136 13.32 -3.58 12.14
N TYR A 137 14.51 -3.32 11.60
CA TYR A 137 15.48 -4.36 11.29
C TYR A 137 15.99 -5.07 12.56
N ARG A 138 16.14 -6.39 12.46
CA ARG A 138 16.74 -7.25 13.47
C ARG A 138 17.68 -8.21 12.77
N ASP A 139 18.88 -8.30 13.29
CA ASP A 139 19.87 -9.26 12.81
C ASP A 139 19.43 -10.70 13.11
N GLY A 140 19.88 -11.65 12.29
CA GLY A 140 19.57 -13.08 12.45
C GLY A 140 18.20 -13.54 11.94
N PHE A 141 17.47 -12.70 11.18
CA PHE A 141 16.19 -13.07 10.58
C PHE A 141 16.25 -13.17 9.04
N ASP A 142 15.61 -14.21 8.51
CA ASP A 142 15.45 -14.44 7.07
C ASP A 142 14.23 -13.66 6.54
N TYR A 143 14.41 -12.40 6.17
CA TYR A 143 13.32 -11.57 5.66
C TYR A 143 12.88 -12.04 4.28
N ALA A 144 11.63 -12.51 4.17
CA ALA A 144 11.07 -13.08 2.95
C ALA A 144 10.18 -12.09 2.18
N LYS A 145 9.76 -10.98 2.81
CA LYS A 145 8.92 -9.96 2.18
C LYS A 145 9.13 -8.59 2.79
N ALA A 146 9.08 -7.56 1.96
CA ALA A 146 8.94 -6.17 2.39
C ALA A 146 7.94 -5.41 1.50
N GLY A 147 7.52 -4.24 1.97
CA GLY A 147 6.66 -3.36 1.19
C GLY A 147 6.50 -1.96 1.76
N VAL A 148 6.08 -1.06 0.87
CA VAL A 148 5.72 0.33 1.16
C VAL A 148 4.27 0.55 0.77
N MET A 149 3.51 1.21 1.64
CA MET A 149 2.14 1.64 1.40
C MET A 149 2.04 3.15 1.61
N LEU A 150 1.48 3.83 0.62
CA LEU A 150 1.11 5.24 0.66
C LEU A 150 -0.39 5.34 0.90
N GLY A 151 -0.79 6.15 1.86
CA GLY A 151 -2.18 6.37 2.23
C GLY A 151 -2.47 7.85 2.45
N ASP A 152 -3.71 8.14 2.87
CA ASP A 152 -4.20 9.51 3.01
C ASP A 152 -3.99 10.30 1.72
N LEU A 153 -4.49 9.72 0.61
CA LEU A 153 -4.21 10.20 -0.73
C LEU A 153 -5.06 11.42 -1.05
N VAL A 154 -4.41 12.58 -1.23
CA VAL A 154 -5.07 13.85 -1.58
C VAL A 154 -4.72 14.26 -3.00
N ARG A 155 -5.62 15.01 -3.65
CA ARG A 155 -5.33 15.64 -4.96
C ARG A 155 -4.70 17.02 -4.75
N GLU A 156 -4.07 17.56 -5.78
CA GLU A 156 -3.43 18.89 -5.73
C GLU A 156 -4.40 19.99 -5.25
N SER A 157 -5.68 19.91 -5.63
CA SER A 157 -6.73 20.85 -5.19
C SER A 157 -7.09 20.76 -3.70
N GLY A 158 -6.68 19.71 -3.00
CA GLY A 158 -6.92 19.49 -1.57
C GLY A 158 -5.69 19.69 -0.70
N ASN A 159 -4.57 20.18 -1.24
CA ASN A 159 -3.36 20.43 -0.47
C ASN A 159 -3.46 21.80 0.24
N GLN A 160 -3.91 21.78 1.50
CA GLN A 160 -3.92 22.96 2.33
C GLN A 160 -2.49 23.25 2.81
N GLY A 161 -1.98 24.46 2.51
CA GLY A 161 -0.68 24.90 2.99
C GLY A 161 -0.64 24.97 4.51
N ASP A 162 0.53 24.69 5.08
CA ASP A 162 0.77 24.87 6.51
C ASP A 162 0.85 26.38 6.84
N LEU A 163 0.05 26.82 7.82
CA LEU A 163 0.00 28.21 8.27
C LEU A 163 1.34 28.68 8.88
N PHE A 164 2.12 27.74 9.42
CA PHE A 164 3.43 27.99 10.03
C PHE A 164 4.60 27.49 9.17
N GLY A 165 4.29 26.93 7.99
CA GLY A 165 5.30 26.52 7.02
C GLY A 165 6.00 27.75 6.45
N SER A 166 7.34 27.78 6.50
CA SER A 166 8.15 28.87 5.97
C SER A 166 7.88 29.12 4.46
N THR A 167 6.99 30.07 4.18
CA THR A 167 6.47 30.41 2.85
C THR A 167 7.52 30.93 1.87
N ALA A 168 8.66 31.44 2.35
CA ALA A 168 9.71 32.03 1.50
C ALA A 168 10.66 30.99 0.85
N GLY A 169 10.76 29.77 1.39
CA GLY A 169 11.66 28.72 0.87
C GLY A 169 10.94 27.55 0.19
N GLN A 170 9.71 27.24 0.62
CA GLN A 170 8.96 26.08 0.14
C GLN A 170 8.46 26.21 -1.31
N THR A 171 8.20 27.41 -1.81
CA THR A 171 7.68 27.64 -3.17
C THR A 171 8.74 27.43 -4.26
N ALA A 172 9.95 27.96 -4.06
CA ALA A 172 11.09 27.75 -4.95
C ALA A 172 11.57 26.28 -4.93
N ASP A 173 11.61 25.67 -3.74
CA ASP A 173 12.01 24.28 -3.58
C ASP A 173 10.94 23.30 -4.12
N SER A 174 9.65 23.66 -4.02
CA SER A 174 8.53 22.94 -4.66
C SER A 174 8.63 22.99 -6.18
N ALA A 175 8.90 24.14 -6.80
CA ALA A 175 9.05 24.23 -8.25
C ALA A 175 10.26 23.42 -8.76
N ARG A 176 11.39 23.45 -8.03
CA ARG A 176 12.56 22.63 -8.32
C ARG A 176 12.25 21.14 -8.17
N SER A 177 11.58 20.75 -7.09
CA SER A 177 11.12 19.38 -6.83
C SER A 177 10.22 18.88 -7.96
N LYS A 178 9.20 19.66 -8.37
CA LYS A 178 8.29 19.33 -9.48
C LYS A 178 9.07 19.06 -10.78
N ARG A 179 10.01 19.93 -11.15
CA ARG A 179 10.86 19.72 -12.35
C ARG A 179 11.72 18.46 -12.23
N LEU A 180 12.33 18.24 -11.07
CA LEU A 180 13.14 17.04 -10.84
C LEU A 180 12.32 15.76 -10.96
N MET A 181 11.14 15.73 -10.34
CA MET A 181 10.24 14.56 -10.42
C MET A 181 9.77 14.29 -11.84
N ALA A 182 9.48 15.34 -12.63
CA ALA A 182 9.16 15.18 -14.05
C ALA A 182 10.30 14.53 -14.85
N VAL A 183 11.55 14.94 -14.60
CA VAL A 183 12.73 14.33 -15.23
C VAL A 183 12.90 12.87 -14.78
N MET A 184 12.77 12.60 -13.48
CA MET A 184 12.83 11.22 -12.94
C MET A 184 11.79 10.32 -13.61
N ASP A 185 10.55 10.79 -13.75
CA ASP A 185 9.48 10.03 -14.38
C ASP A 185 9.72 9.83 -15.89
N ALA A 186 10.30 10.81 -16.58
CA ALA A 186 10.70 10.65 -17.98
C ALA A 186 11.79 9.59 -18.16
N ILE A 187 12.80 9.57 -17.29
CA ILE A 187 13.86 8.55 -17.28
C ILE A 187 13.24 7.16 -17.01
N ASN A 188 12.39 7.05 -15.98
CA ASN A 188 11.72 5.80 -15.62
C ASN A 188 10.87 5.24 -16.75
N LYS A 189 10.22 6.10 -17.56
CA LYS A 189 9.45 5.67 -18.74
C LYS A 189 10.32 5.20 -19.89
N LYS A 190 11.52 5.77 -20.07
CA LYS A 190 12.41 5.48 -21.20
C LYS A 190 13.16 4.16 -21.05
N TYR A 191 13.56 3.81 -19.83
CA TYR A 191 14.42 2.65 -19.55
C TYR A 191 13.66 1.49 -18.92
N ARG A 192 12.41 1.30 -19.33
CA ARG A 192 11.51 0.27 -18.83
C ARG A 192 10.93 -0.53 -19.99
#